data_AF-A0A0N0XBV9-F1
#
_entry.id   AF-A0A0N0XBV9-F1
#
_cell.length_a   1.000
_cell.length_b   1.000
_cell.length_c   1.000
_cell.angle_alpha   90.00
_cell.angle_beta   90.00
_cell.angle_gamma   90.00
#
_symmetry.space_group_name_H-M   'P 1'
#
loop_
_entity.id
_entity.type
_entity.pdbx_description
1 polymer ?
#
loop_
_entity_poly.entity_id
_entity_poly.type
_entity_poly.pdbx_seq_one_letter_code
_entity_poly.pdbx_strand_id
1 'polypeptide(L)' 'MPAGKVANFSRPARDDALAFIGSDGEIRGAQSEQAVRRYRSISTQPRMCELQLAQAIAVTY' A
#
# COMPACT_ATOMS: atom_id res chain seq x y z
N MET A 1 -13.79 17.52 -23.69
CA MET A 1 -12.99 17.15 -22.49
C MET A 1 -13.57 15.88 -21.88
N PRO A 2 -13.01 14.67 -22.07
CA PRO A 2 -13.47 13.53 -21.28
C PRO A 2 -12.64 13.43 -20.01
N ALA A 3 -13.30 13.65 -18.86
CA ALA A 3 -12.79 13.31 -17.54
C ALA A 3 -12.53 11.80 -17.50
N GLY A 4 -11.27 11.41 -17.70
CA GLY A 4 -10.81 10.04 -17.53
C GLY A 4 -11.05 9.62 -16.08
N LYS A 5 -11.82 8.55 -15.91
CA LYS A 5 -12.02 7.80 -14.67
C LYS A 5 -10.74 7.80 -13.83
N VAL A 6 -10.67 8.67 -12.82
CA VAL A 6 -9.76 8.48 -11.68
C VAL A 6 -10.23 7.18 -11.04
N ALA A 7 -9.61 6.07 -11.42
CA ALA A 7 -9.88 4.80 -10.78
C ALA A 7 -9.65 5.03 -9.28
N ASN A 8 -10.63 4.66 -8.45
CA ASN A 8 -10.52 4.78 -7.00
C ASN A 8 -9.46 3.79 -6.51
N PHE A 9 -8.18 4.12 -6.68
CA PHE A 9 -7.04 3.31 -6.23
C PHE A 9 -6.98 3.22 -4.69
N SER A 10 -7.68 4.10 -3.97
CA SER A 10 -7.71 4.14 -2.51
C SER A 10 -8.34 2.91 -1.86
N ARG A 11 -9.47 2.41 -2.39
CA ARG A 11 -10.15 1.24 -1.79
C ARG A 11 -9.33 -0.05 -1.88
N PRO A 12 -8.81 -0.45 -3.05
CA PRO A 12 -8.05 -1.70 -3.11
C PRO A 12 -6.68 -1.59 -2.42
N ALA A 13 -6.06 -0.41 -2.36
CA ALA A 13 -4.82 -0.21 -1.58
C ALA A 13 -5.05 -0.40 -0.07
N ARG A 14 -6.19 0.08 0.44
CA ARG A 14 -6.60 -0.11 1.84
C ARG A 14 -6.92 -1.56 2.14
N ASP A 15 -7.68 -2.23 1.28
CA ASP A 15 -8.06 -3.64 1.45
C ASP A 15 -6.82 -4.56 1.41
N ASP A 16 -5.89 -4.32 0.49
CA ASP A 16 -4.61 -5.03 0.41
C ASP A 16 -3.76 -4.83 1.68
N ALA A 17 -3.76 -3.63 2.25
CA ALA A 17 -3.05 -3.33 3.49
C ALA A 17 -3.70 -4.03 4.70
N LEU A 18 -5.03 -4.06 4.78
CA LEU A 18 -5.76 -4.77 5.83
C LEU A 18 -5.54 -6.29 5.77
N ALA A 19 -5.52 -6.88 4.57
CA ALA A 19 -5.21 -8.29 4.38
C ALA A 19 -3.76 -8.62 4.78
N PHE A 20 -2.81 -7.75 4.45
CA PHE A 20 -1.42 -7.89 4.86
C PHE A 20 -1.24 -7.80 6.38
N ILE A 21 -1.90 -6.84 7.04
CA ILE A 21 -1.86 -6.70 8.52
C ILE A 21 -2.53 -7.90 9.19
N GLY A 22 -3.71 -8.31 8.73
CA GLY A 22 -4.47 -9.43 9.31
C GLY A 22 -3.81 -10.79 9.14
N SER A 23 -2.85 -10.90 8.21
CA SER A 23 -2.05 -12.10 7.97
C SER A 23 -0.63 -12.01 8.53
N ASP A 24 -0.33 -11.01 9.37
CA ASP A 24 1.01 -10.76 9.92
C ASP A 24 2.12 -10.67 8.84
N GLY A 25 1.74 -10.20 7.65
CA GLY A 25 2.64 -10.01 6.52
C GLY A 25 2.72 -11.18 5.53
N GLU A 26 1.92 -12.24 5.69
CA GLU A 26 1.93 -13.40 4.80
C GLU A 26 1.19 -13.17 3.47
N ILE A 27 0.07 -12.42 3.48
CA ILE A 27 -0.74 -12.17 2.28
C ILE A 27 -0.41 -10.79 1.71
N ARG A 28 0.24 -10.78 0.54
CA ARG A 28 0.58 -9.55 -0.19
C ARG A 28 -0.35 -9.32 -1.37
N GLY A 29 -1.20 -8.31 -1.28
CA GLY A 29 -1.95 -7.81 -2.42
C GLY A 29 -1.05 -7.01 -3.38
N ALA A 30 -1.43 -6.97 -4.66
CA ALA A 30 -0.61 -6.36 -5.72
C ALA A 30 -0.33 -4.87 -5.47
N GLN A 31 -1.26 -4.14 -4.84
CA GLN A 31 -1.08 -2.71 -4.55
C GLN A 31 -0.20 -2.49 -3.34
N SER A 32 -0.32 -3.32 -2.30
CA SER A 32 0.59 -3.27 -1.14
C SER A 32 2.05 -3.51 -1.58
N GLU A 33 2.26 -4.51 -2.43
CA GLU A 33 3.60 -4.83 -2.95
C GLU A 33 4.15 -3.70 -3.84
N GLN A 34 3.30 -3.06 -4.65
CA GLN A 34 3.66 -1.89 -5.44
C GLN A 34 4.02 -0.69 -4.53
N ALA A 35 3.26 -0.46 -3.46
CA ALA A 35 3.52 0.61 -2.51
C ALA A 35 4.85 0.41 -1.77
N VAL A 36 5.17 -0.82 -1.34
CA VAL A 36 6.47 -1.17 -0.74
C VAL A 36 7.62 -0.94 -1.71
N ARG A 37 7.49 -1.42 -2.96
CA ARG A 37 8.51 -1.20 -4.00
C ARG A 37 8.71 0.28 -4.26
N ARG A 38 7.62 1.06 -4.33
CA ARG A 38 7.69 2.51 -4.53
C ARG A 38 8.39 3.18 -3.36
N TYR A 39 7.99 2.87 -2.12
CA TYR A 39 8.60 3.40 -0.90
C TYR A 39 10.10 3.14 -0.84
N ARG A 40 10.54 1.91 -1.12
CA ARG A 40 11.97 1.55 -1.14
C ARG A 40 12.75 2.20 -2.29
N SER A 41 12.13 2.37 -3.47
CA SER A 41 12.81 3.00 -4.60
C SER A 41 13.12 4.49 -4.40
N ILE A 42 12.28 5.19 -3.62
CA ILE A 42 12.44 6.63 -3.36
C ILE A 42 13.11 6.92 -2.01
N SER A 43 13.25 5.91 -1.15
CA SER A 43 13.83 6.07 0.19
C SER A 43 15.24 5.49 0.24
N THR A 44 16.25 6.36 0.27
CA THR A 44 17.67 5.98 0.34
C THR A 44 18.01 5.17 1.59
N GLN A 45 17.25 5.36 2.67
CA GLN A 45 17.23 4.50 3.86
C GLN A 45 15.78 4.33 4.32
N PRO A 46 15.11 3.22 3.96
CA PRO A 46 13.76 2.93 4.44
C PRO A 46 13.79 2.78 5.96
N ARG A 47 13.12 3.67 6.68
CA ARG A 47 13.05 3.67 8.15
C ARG A 47 11.86 2.86 8.69
N MET A 48 10.87 2.58 7.84
CA MET A 48 9.68 1.82 8.20
C MET A 48 9.80 0.38 7.72
N CYS A 49 9.43 -0.58 8.59
CA CYS A 49 9.22 -1.95 8.16
C CYS A 49 7.94 -2.06 7.31
N GLU A 50 7.79 -3.16 6.57
CA GLU A 50 6.63 -3.34 5.66
C GLU A 50 5.29 -3.31 6.40
N LEU A 51 5.26 -3.80 7.65
CA LEU A 51 4.10 -3.71 8.54
C LEU A 51 3.74 -2.27 8.92
N GLN A 52 4.74 -1.45 9.26
CA GLN A 52 4.52 -0.03 9.56
C GLN A 52 4.02 0.75 8.34
N LEU A 53 4.53 0.42 7.14
CA LEU A 53 4.06 1.01 5.90
C LEU A 53 2.61 0.59 5.60
N ALA A 54 2.26 -0.69 5.76
CA ALA A 54 0.90 -1.17 5.57
C ALA A 54 -0.09 -0.51 6.55
N GLN A 55 0.29 -0.36 7.83
CA GLN A 55 -0.50 0.38 8.81
C GLN A 55 -0.72 1.84 8.39
N ALA A 56 0.32 2.51 7.90
CA ALA A 56 0.20 3.88 7.40
C ALA A 56 -0.76 3.98 6.20
N ILE A 57 -0.71 3.02 5.26
CA ILE A 57 -1.64 2.95 4.13
C ILE A 57 -3.09 2.74 4.62
N ALA A 58 -3.31 1.82 5.57
CA ALA A 58 -4.64 1.47 6.06
C ALA A 58 -5.37 2.62 6.80
N VAL A 59 -4.62 3.55 7.41
CA VAL A 59 -5.19 4.73 8.10
C VAL A 59 -5.27 5.99 7.22
N THR A 60 -4.56 6.02 6.10
CA THR A 60 -4.49 7.18 5.20
C THR A 60 -5.54 7.13 4.08
N TYR A 61 -5.91 5.93 3.62
CA TYR A 61 -6.90 5.69 2.55
C TYR A 61 -8.18 5.05 3.09
#